data_AF-A0A951D3D6-F1
#
_entry.id   AF-A0A951D3D6-F1
#
_cell.length_a   1.000
_cell.length_b   1.000
_cell.length_c   1.000
_cell.angle_alpha   90.00
_cell.angle_beta   90.00
_cell.angle_gamma   90.00
#
_symmetry.space_group_name_H-M   'P 1'
#
loop_
_entity.id
_entity.type
_entity.pdbx_description
1 polymer ?
#
loop_
_entity_poly.entity_id
_entity_poly.type
_entity_poly.pdbx_seq_one_letter_code
_entity_poly.pdbx_strand_id
1 'polypeptide(L)'
;MELAALGARPRKDISARDRLTPSERRVAEMAAGGMTNKQIAQALFVTLKAVEGHLHHAYQKLGITGRPELSPNLLATTKAQYPRHLDAANGFNAKE
;
A
#
# COMPACT_ATOMS: atom_id res chain seq x y z
N MET A 1 20.18 -20.34 -36.19
CA MET A 1 19.54 -19.01 -36.35
C MET A 1 18.07 -19.20 -35.98
N GLU A 2 17.74 -19.20 -34.69
CA GLU A 2 17.44 -18.01 -33.88
C GLU A 2 16.22 -17.24 -34.37
N LEU A 3 15.08 -17.47 -33.70
CA LEU A 3 13.98 -16.51 -33.59
C LEU A 3 13.39 -16.62 -32.16
N ALA A 4 14.17 -16.18 -31.18
CA ALA A 4 13.68 -15.91 -29.83
C ALA A 4 12.89 -14.58 -29.87
N ALA A 5 11.58 -14.69 -30.03
CA ALA A 5 10.67 -13.55 -29.98
C ALA A 5 10.62 -12.97 -28.56
N LEU A 6 11.32 -11.85 -28.40
CA LEU A 6 11.17 -10.87 -27.35
C LEU A 6 9.70 -10.51 -27.12
N GLY A 7 9.22 -10.71 -25.90
CA GLY A 7 7.88 -10.31 -25.50
C GLY A 7 7.71 -9.98 -24.02
N ALA A 8 8.78 -9.94 -23.23
CA ALA A 8 8.73 -9.35 -21.90
C ALA A 8 8.85 -7.84 -22.04
N ARG A 9 7.75 -7.15 -22.38
CA ARG A 9 7.67 -5.73 -22.06
C ARG A 9 7.91 -5.63 -20.55
N PRO A 10 8.94 -4.90 -20.07
CA PRO A 10 8.99 -4.58 -18.65
C PRO A 10 7.69 -3.84 -18.38
N ARG A 11 6.78 -4.48 -17.63
CA ARG A 11 5.57 -3.81 -17.16
C ARG A 11 6.09 -2.68 -16.31
N LYS A 12 6.16 -1.49 -16.89
CA LYS A 12 6.52 -0.22 -16.25
C LYS A 12 6.14 -0.31 -14.78
N ASP A 13 7.12 -0.55 -13.92
CA ASP A 13 6.90 -0.86 -12.51
C ASP A 13 6.31 0.38 -11.87
N ILE A 14 4.97 0.38 -11.79
CA ILE A 14 4.20 1.45 -11.16
C ILE A 14 4.65 1.48 -9.70
N SER A 15 5.42 2.50 -9.34
CA SER A 15 5.90 2.70 -7.97
C SER A 15 4.74 2.52 -6.99
N ALA A 16 5.01 1.96 -5.81
CA ALA A 16 4.01 1.79 -4.74
C ALA A 16 3.14 3.04 -4.53
N ARG A 17 3.76 4.23 -4.59
CA ARG A 17 3.10 5.55 -4.55
C ARG A 17 2.12 5.85 -5.68
N ASP A 18 2.36 5.35 -6.88
CA ASP A 18 1.56 5.60 -8.09
C ASP A 18 0.36 4.63 -8.17
N ARG A 19 0.40 3.54 -7.40
CA ARG A 19 -0.75 2.63 -7.20
C ARG A 19 -1.80 3.19 -6.23
N LEU A 20 -1.47 4.22 -5.45
CA LEU A 20 -2.33 4.83 -4.44
C LEU A 20 -3.03 6.08 -4.98
N THR A 21 -4.26 6.33 -4.51
CA THR A 21 -4.90 7.62 -4.73
C THR A 21 -4.16 8.72 -3.96
N PRO A 22 -4.32 10.01 -4.32
CA PRO A 22 -3.68 11.11 -3.62
C PRO A 22 -3.94 11.11 -2.11
N SER A 23 -5.17 10.80 -1.69
CA SER A 23 -5.57 10.73 -0.28
C SER A 23 -4.96 9.53 0.43
N GLU A 24 -4.98 8.35 -0.18
CA GLU A 24 -4.34 7.13 0.35
C GLU A 24 -2.83 7.34 0.53
N ARG A 25 -2.18 7.93 -0.47
CA ARG A 25 -0.75 8.25 -0.43
C ARG A 25 -0.45 9.20 0.72
N ARG A 26 -1.20 10.31 0.85
CA ARG A 26 -1.00 11.31 1.91
C ARG A 26 -1.06 10.67 3.30
N VAL A 27 -2.07 9.81 3.51
CA VAL A 27 -2.27 9.08 4.76
C VAL A 27 -1.15 8.06 5.00
N ALA A 28 -0.78 7.29 3.99
CA ALA A 28 0.30 6.30 4.07
C ALA A 28 1.66 6.94 4.37
N GLU A 29 1.96 8.10 3.79
CA GLU A 29 3.22 8.84 4.04
C GLU A 29 3.33 9.31 5.48
N MET A 30 2.26 9.87 6.05
CA MET A 30 2.26 10.28 7.46
C MET A 30 2.31 9.08 8.41
N ALA A 31 1.63 7.98 8.07
CA ALA A 31 1.67 6.76 8.86
C ALA A 31 3.06 6.10 8.86
N ALA A 32 3.73 6.08 7.70
CA ALA A 32 5.11 5.64 7.53
C ALA A 32 6.11 6.56 8.24
N GLY A 33 5.79 7.85 8.36
CA GLY A 33 6.51 8.83 9.17
C GLY A 33 6.28 8.71 10.69
N GLY A 34 5.51 7.71 11.14
CA GLY A 34 5.27 7.45 12.57
C GLY A 34 4.04 8.13 13.16
N MET A 35 3.27 8.92 12.40
CA MET A 35 2.08 9.60 12.93
C MET A 35 0.96 8.61 13.26
N THR A 36 0.27 8.78 14.38
CA THR A 36 -0.89 7.93 14.72
C THR A 36 -2.11 8.28 13.87
N ASN A 37 -3.06 7.35 13.71
CA ASN A 37 -4.29 7.62 12.95
C ASN A 37 -5.03 8.87 13.46
N LYS A 38 -4.98 9.11 14.79
CA LYS A 38 -5.56 10.32 15.42
C LYS A 38 -4.81 11.60 15.04
N GLN A 39 -3.49 11.56 14.93
CA GLN A 39 -2.71 12.71 14.47
C GLN A 39 -2.95 12.97 12.99
N ILE A 40 -3.04 11.92 12.17
CA ILE A 40 -3.33 12.02 10.74
C ILE A 40 -4.74 12.59 10.51
N ALA A 41 -5.73 12.11 11.26
CA ALA A 41 -7.11 12.59 11.21
C ALA A 41 -7.17 14.10 11.49
N GLN A 42 -6.46 14.57 12.52
CA GLN A 42 -6.36 16.00 12.85
C GLN A 42 -5.62 16.79 11.77
N ALA A 43 -4.51 16.26 11.24
CA ALA A 43 -3.69 16.94 10.23
C ALA A 43 -4.42 17.09 8.88
N LEU A 44 -5.33 16.17 8.55
CA LEU A 44 -6.12 16.19 7.31
C LEU A 44 -7.54 16.71 7.49
N PHE A 45 -7.96 17.05 8.72
CA PHE A 45 -9.33 17.43 9.05
C PHE A 45 -10.37 16.37 8.61
N VAL A 46 -10.03 15.09 8.81
CA VAL A 46 -10.91 13.95 8.51
C VAL A 46 -11.20 13.14 9.77
N THR A 47 -12.20 12.25 9.69
CA THR A 47 -12.48 11.34 10.81
C THR A 47 -11.45 10.23 10.92
N LEU A 48 -11.27 9.68 12.13
CA LEU A 48 -10.47 8.48 12.36
C LEU A 48 -10.85 7.34 11.40
N LYS A 49 -12.16 7.14 11.22
CA LYS A 49 -12.69 6.10 10.34
C LYS A 49 -12.28 6.28 8.88
N ALA A 50 -12.22 7.51 8.40
CA ALA A 50 -11.74 7.82 7.06
C ALA A 50 -10.25 7.47 6.90
N VAL A 51 -9.42 7.78 7.90
CA VAL A 51 -8.00 7.40 7.91
C VAL A 51 -7.84 5.88 7.88
N GLU A 52 -8.60 5.15 8.70
CA GLU A 52 -8.58 3.69 8.72
C GLU A 52 -8.99 3.10 7.37
N GLY A 53 -10.03 3.65 6.74
CA GLY A 53 -10.44 3.25 5.40
C GLY A 53 -9.34 3.49 4.37
N HIS A 54 -8.76 4.69 4.33
CA HIS A 54 -7.65 5.00 3.41
C HIS A 54 -6.44 4.09 3.63
N LEU A 55 -6.06 3.80 4.87
CA LEU A 55 -4.99 2.84 5.17
C LEU A 55 -5.34 1.43 4.72
N HIS A 56 -6.57 0.98 4.96
CA HIS A 56 -7.01 -0.34 4.51
C HIS A 56 -6.92 -0.50 2.99
N HIS A 57 -7.44 0.47 2.23
CA HIS A 57 -7.32 0.46 0.78
C HIS A 57 -5.86 0.56 0.31
N ALA A 58 -5.04 1.35 0.99
CA ALA A 58 -3.62 1.44 0.68
C ALA A 58 -2.91 0.10 0.91
N TYR A 59 -3.17 -0.59 2.03
CA TYR A 59 -2.58 -1.89 2.35
C TYR A 59 -2.94 -2.96 1.32
N GLN A 60 -4.22 -3.02 0.92
CA GLN A 60 -4.69 -3.90 -0.15
C GLN A 60 -3.98 -3.65 -1.48
N LYS A 61 -3.80 -2.37 -1.86
CA LYS A 61 -3.12 -2.00 -3.12
C LYS A 61 -1.62 -2.24 -3.09
N LEU A 62 -1.01 -2.14 -1.91
CA LEU A 62 0.41 -2.40 -1.69
C LEU A 62 0.72 -3.89 -1.45
N GLY A 63 -0.29 -4.71 -1.13
CA GLY A 63 -0.11 -6.12 -0.80
C GLY A 63 0.51 -6.35 0.57
N ILE A 64 0.32 -5.41 1.51
CA ILE A 64 0.84 -5.51 2.88
C ILE A 64 -0.28 -5.79 3.87
N THR A 65 0.06 -6.42 4.99
CA THR A 65 -0.92 -6.82 6.02
C THR A 65 -1.16 -5.74 7.06
N GLY A 66 -0.28 -4.74 7.15
CA GLY A 66 -0.55 -3.59 8.00
C GLY A 66 0.60 -2.61 8.15
N ARG A 67 0.46 -1.78 9.18
CA ARG A 67 1.36 -0.67 9.51
C ARG A 67 2.83 -1.05 9.74
N PRO A 68 3.22 -2.18 10.36
CA PRO A 68 4.65 -2.49 10.54
C PRO A 68 5.38 -2.73 9.22
N GLU A 69 4.67 -3.13 8.17
CA GLU A 69 5.22 -3.30 6.82
C GLU A 69 5.21 -1.97 6.04
N LEU A 70 4.45 -0.97 6.50
CA LEU A 70 4.35 0.35 5.89
C LEU A 70 5.60 1.19 6.20
N SER A 71 6.66 0.95 5.44
CA SER A 71 7.93 1.67 5.55
C SER A 71 8.01 2.84 4.57
N PRO A 72 8.69 3.96 4.90
CA PRO A 72 8.94 5.03 3.94
C PRO A 72 9.73 4.53 2.71
N ASN A 73 10.61 3.55 2.94
CA ASN A 73 11.31 2.83 1.86
C ASN A 73 10.35 2.04 0.97
N LEU A 74 9.23 1.50 1.48
CA LEU A 74 8.24 0.80 0.67
C LEU A 74 7.52 1.78 -0.28
N LEU A 75 7.24 2.99 0.18
CA LEU A 75 6.64 4.04 -0.66
C LEU A 75 7.63 4.55 -1.72
N ALA A 76 8.93 4.51 -1.42
CA ALA A 76 10.00 4.89 -2.34
C ALA A 76 10.46 3.75 -3.27
N THR A 77 10.26 2.49 -2.90
CA THR A 77 10.86 1.35 -3.60
C THR A 77 10.10 1.02 -4.87
N THR A 78 10.81 1.13 -5.98
CA THR A 78 10.45 0.56 -7.29
C THR A 78 10.94 -0.89 -7.37
N LYS A 79 10.78 -1.68 -6.30
CA LYS A 79 11.28 -3.06 -6.27
C LYS A 79 10.16 -4.04 -6.56
N ALA A 80 10.16 -4.50 -7.80
CA ALA A 80 9.45 -5.65 -8.31
C ALA A 80 9.61 -6.88 -7.40
N GLN A 81 8.54 -7.29 -6.73
CA GLN A 81 8.12 -8.68 -6.48
C GLN A 81 7.12 -8.68 -5.31
N TYR A 82 5.86 -8.97 -5.62
CA TYR A 82 5.09 -9.84 -4.74
C TYR A 82 4.82 -11.13 -5.51
N PRO A 83 5.34 -12.28 -5.03
CA PRO A 83 5.11 -13.57 -5.67
C PRO A 83 3.61 -13.89 -5.67
N ARG A 84 3.16 -14.48 -6.79
CA ARG A 84 1.87 -15.16 -6.87
C ARG A 84 1.80 -16.22 -5.78
N HIS A 85 1.08 -15.95 -4.70
CA HIS A 85 0.23 -16.87 -3.94
C HIS A 85 0.00 -16.28 -2.55
N LEU A 86 -1.23 -15.82 -2.30
CA LEU A 86 -1.85 -16.01 -0.99
C LEU A 86 -3.37 -16.09 -1.17
N ASP A 87 -3.80 -17.23 -1.72
CA ASP A 87 -5.03 -17.86 -1.27
C ASP A 87 -4.91 -18.06 0.26
N ALA A 88 -5.55 -17.24 1.08
CA ALA A 88 -5.99 -17.59 2.43
C ALA A 88 -6.62 -16.39 3.15
N ALA A 89 -7.89 -16.56 3.51
CA ALA A 89 -8.38 -16.45 4.88
C ALA A 89 -7.77 -15.37 5.80
N ASN A 90 -8.56 -14.34 6.09
CA ASN A 90 -9.04 -13.99 7.44
C ASN A 90 -9.65 -12.57 7.39
N GLY A 91 -10.85 -12.30 7.88
CA GLY A 91 -11.43 -12.90 9.08
C GLY A 91 -10.84 -12.29 10.36
N PHE A 92 -10.61 -10.98 10.40
CA PHE A 92 -10.29 -10.23 11.62
C PHE A 92 -11.10 -8.92 11.59
N ASN A 93 -11.94 -8.55 12.55
CA ASN A 93 -12.29 -9.13 13.83
C ASN A 93 -13.59 -8.47 14.29
N ALA A 94 -14.54 -9.29 14.76
CA ALA A 94 -15.66 -8.83 15.55
C ALA A 94 -15.15 -8.40 16.93
N LYS A 95 -15.44 -7.15 17.31
CA LYS A 95 -15.43 -6.62 18.67
C LYS A 95 -16.50 -5.52 18.64
N GLU A 96 -17.61 -5.56 19.37
CA GLU A 96 -18.03 -6.28 20.58
C GLU A 96 -19.54 -6.56 20.50
#